data_AF-T1C6E0-F1
#
_entry.id   AF-T1C6E0-F1
#
_cell.length_a   1.000
_cell.length_b   1.000
_cell.length_c   1.000
_cell.angle_alpha   90.00
_cell.angle_beta   90.00
_cell.angle_gamma   90.00
#
_symmetry.space_group_name_H-M   'P 1'
#
loop_
_entity.id
_entity.type
_entity.pdbx_description
1 polymer ?
#
loop_
_entity_poly.entity_id
_entity_poly.type
_entity_poly.pdbx_seq_one_letter_code
_entity_poly.pdbx_strand_id
1 'polypeptide(L)'
;MTDLDSLEHRTLLLGPLPFVDHFLHRLHLWEILASQVPASPKSLMDPVTALVLLVRNILLARAPLYEVSQWASPYRPDLLGLTPQTAPLLNDDRLGRALDALFDADRASLLTALTVRTLREFQVKLDEVHNDS
;
A
#
# COMPACT_ATOMS: atom_id res chain seq x y z
N MET A 1 -27.96 0.89 -30.90
CA MET A 1 -28.70 0.22 -29.81
C MET A 1 -27.66 -0.63 -29.11
N THR A 2 -27.05 -0.12 -28.05
CA THR A 2 -25.96 -0.80 -27.33
C THR A 2 -26.55 -2.05 -26.69
N ASP A 3 -25.91 -3.19 -26.93
CA ASP A 3 -26.34 -4.51 -26.49
C ASP A 3 -26.22 -4.62 -24.97
N LEU A 4 -27.31 -4.32 -24.27
CA LEU A 4 -27.40 -4.34 -22.81
C LEU A 4 -27.24 -5.77 -22.24
N ASP A 5 -27.32 -6.81 -23.08
CA ASP A 5 -27.09 -8.21 -22.68
C ASP A 5 -25.59 -8.53 -22.45
N SER A 6 -24.68 -7.61 -22.77
CA SER A 6 -23.23 -7.75 -22.52
C SER A 6 -22.77 -7.24 -21.14
N LEU A 7 -23.68 -6.76 -20.30
CA LEU A 7 -23.35 -6.19 -18.99
C LEU A 7 -23.17 -7.28 -17.92
N GLU A 8 -21.92 -7.53 -17.53
CA GLU A 8 -21.62 -8.37 -16.36
C GLU A 8 -21.70 -7.57 -15.06
N HIS A 9 -22.49 -8.07 -14.11
CA HIS A 9 -22.55 -7.54 -12.75
C HIS A 9 -21.45 -8.17 -11.89
N ARG A 10 -20.60 -7.33 -11.30
CA ARG A 10 -19.55 -7.78 -10.38
C ARG A 10 -19.73 -7.14 -9.01
N THR A 11 -19.76 -7.98 -7.97
CA THR A 11 -19.74 -7.52 -6.59
C THR A 11 -18.28 -7.43 -6.14
N LEU A 12 -17.88 -6.27 -5.61
CA LEU A 12 -16.52 -6.00 -5.13
C LEU A 12 -16.58 -5.47 -3.69
N LEU A 13 -15.64 -5.90 -2.86
CA LEU A 13 -15.51 -5.45 -1.48
C LEU A 13 -14.75 -4.11 -1.44
N LEU A 14 -15.30 -3.13 -0.73
CA LEU A 14 -14.54 -1.94 -0.33
C LEU A 14 -13.87 -2.20 1.03
N GLY A 15 -14.62 -2.78 1.97
CA GLY A 15 -14.17 -3.03 3.33
C GLY A 15 -13.66 -1.75 4.02
N PRO A 16 -12.67 -1.86 4.91
CA PRO A 16 -12.09 -0.72 5.61
C PRO A 16 -11.04 0.05 4.78
N LEU A 17 -10.76 -0.36 3.54
CA LEU A 17 -9.72 0.27 2.70
C LEU A 17 -9.93 1.78 2.52
N PRO A 18 -11.14 2.32 2.24
CA PRO A 18 -11.31 3.77 2.10
C PRO A 18 -10.93 4.55 3.36
N PHE A 19 -11.14 3.96 4.55
CA PHE A 19 -10.73 4.58 5.81
C PHE A 19 -9.21 4.52 5.99
N VAL A 20 -8.59 3.37 5.72
CA VAL A 20 -7.13 3.24 5.76
C VAL A 20 -6.47 4.20 4.77
N ASP A 21 -6.94 4.22 3.52
CA ASP A 21 -6.43 5.08 2.46
C ASP A 21 -6.53 6.56 2.82
N HIS A 22 -7.58 6.99 3.52
CA HIS A 22 -7.68 8.37 4.02
C HIS A 22 -6.46 8.75 4.87
N PHE A 23 -6.03 7.89 5.80
CA PHE A 23 -4.86 8.17 6.63
C PHE A 23 -3.54 7.98 5.88
N LEU A 24 -3.41 6.98 5.02
CA LEU A 24 -2.20 6.78 4.20
C LEU A 24 -1.95 7.98 3.28
N HIS A 25 -3.01 8.55 2.73
CA HIS A 25 -2.95 9.75 1.88
C HIS A 25 -2.59 10.98 2.69
N ARG A 26 -3.18 11.18 3.88
CA ARG A 26 -2.80 12.27 4.80
C ARG A 26 -1.37 12.13 5.32
N LEU A 27 -0.85 10.92 5.41
CA LEU A 27 0.55 10.67 5.75
C LEU A 27 1.52 10.86 4.57
N HIS A 28 1.01 11.09 3.35
CA HIS A 28 1.82 11.13 2.12
C HIS A 28 2.71 9.88 2.00
N LEU A 29 2.19 8.72 2.41
CA LEU A 29 2.99 7.51 2.51
C LEU A 29 3.57 7.11 1.16
N TRP A 30 2.76 7.23 0.09
CA TRP A 30 3.19 6.90 -1.26
C TRP A 30 4.34 7.80 -1.72
N GLU A 31 4.23 9.11 -1.52
CA GLU A 31 5.25 10.09 -1.92
C GLU A 31 6.54 9.92 -1.13
N ILE A 32 6.43 9.65 0.18
CA ILE A 32 7.60 9.39 1.03
C ILE A 32 8.32 8.13 0.54
N LEU A 33 7.59 7.05 0.29
CA LEU A 33 8.16 5.82 -0.28
C LEU A 33 8.78 6.08 -1.64
N ALA A 34 8.08 6.75 -2.56
CA ALA A 34 8.59 7.05 -3.90
C ALA A 34 9.83 7.94 -3.91
N SER A 35 10.04 8.75 -2.87
CA SER A 35 11.25 9.58 -2.73
C SER A 35 12.49 8.79 -2.32
N GLN A 36 12.33 7.60 -1.72
CA GLN A 36 13.43 6.82 -1.13
C GLN A 36 13.62 5.45 -1.79
N VAL A 37 12.53 4.81 -2.22
CA VAL A 37 12.54 3.48 -2.81
C VAL A 37 12.86 3.61 -4.30
N PRO A 38 13.95 3.00 -4.79
CA PRO A 38 14.32 3.10 -6.18
C PRO A 38 13.25 2.44 -7.05
N ALA A 39 12.83 3.15 -8.09
CA ALA A 39 12.04 2.53 -9.16
C ALA A 39 12.85 1.39 -9.79
N SER A 40 12.19 0.28 -10.09
CA SER A 40 12.81 -0.83 -10.81
C SER A 40 12.29 -0.84 -12.24
N PRO A 41 13.09 -0.39 -13.24
CA PRO A 41 12.65 -0.35 -14.64
C PRO A 41 12.32 -1.74 -15.20
N LYS A 42 12.80 -2.80 -14.54
CA LYS A 42 12.53 -4.20 -14.90
C LYS A 42 11.29 -4.76 -14.21
N SER A 43 10.72 -4.04 -13.25
CA SER A 43 9.55 -4.51 -12.52
C SER A 43 8.26 -4.18 -13.26
N LEU A 44 7.42 -5.19 -13.44
CA LEU A 44 6.09 -5.03 -14.03
C LEU A 44 5.07 -4.44 -13.04
N MET A 45 5.44 -4.39 -11.75
CA MET A 45 4.68 -3.75 -10.69
C MET A 45 5.59 -2.76 -9.97
N ASP A 46 5.15 -1.52 -9.85
CA ASP A 46 5.88 -0.49 -9.12
C ASP A 46 6.13 -0.93 -7.65
N PRO A 47 7.39 -0.92 -7.16
CA PRO A 47 7.71 -1.32 -5.78
C PRO A 47 6.93 -0.52 -4.73
N VAL A 48 6.71 0.77 -4.95
CA VAL A 48 5.97 1.61 -3.99
C VAL A 48 4.52 1.14 -3.89
N THR A 49 3.88 0.87 -5.02
CA THR A 49 2.52 0.31 -5.08
C THR A 49 2.42 -1.00 -4.30
N ALA A 50 3.39 -1.92 -4.48
CA ALA A 50 3.46 -3.17 -3.73
C ALA A 50 3.64 -2.94 -2.21
N LEU A 51 4.51 -2.01 -1.80
CA LEU A 51 4.75 -1.68 -0.40
C LEU A 51 3.52 -1.07 0.28
N VAL A 52 2.81 -0.15 -0.38
CA VAL A 52 1.57 0.42 0.17
C VAL A 52 0.48 -0.66 0.28
N LEU A 53 0.42 -1.60 -0.68
CA LEU A 53 -0.47 -2.77 -0.58
C LEU A 53 -0.12 -3.65 0.64
N LEU A 54 1.17 -3.89 0.92
CA LEU A 54 1.60 -4.62 2.11
C LEU A 54 1.24 -3.89 3.40
N VAL A 55 1.35 -2.56 3.45
CA VAL A 55 0.89 -1.77 4.61
C VAL A 55 -0.61 -1.98 4.85
N ARG A 56 -1.43 -1.93 3.79
CA ARG A 56 -2.87 -2.24 3.90
C ARG A 56 -3.10 -3.66 4.42
N ASN A 57 -2.34 -4.64 3.92
CA ASN A 57 -2.44 -6.02 4.39
C ASN A 57 -2.12 -6.13 5.89
N ILE A 58 -1.01 -5.56 6.35
CA ILE A 58 -0.57 -5.59 7.75
C ILE A 58 -1.61 -4.95 8.68
N LEU A 59 -2.24 -3.86 8.25
CA LEU A 59 -3.27 -3.18 9.04
C LEU A 59 -4.58 -3.97 9.13
N LEU A 60 -4.93 -4.72 8.08
CA LEU A 60 -6.28 -5.30 7.94
C LEU A 60 -6.38 -6.80 8.16
N ALA A 61 -5.35 -7.57 7.82
CA ALA A 61 -5.41 -9.04 7.84
C ALA A 61 -4.14 -9.72 8.31
N ARG A 62 -2.97 -9.09 8.12
CA ARG A 62 -1.65 -9.68 8.41
C ARG A 62 -1.47 -11.03 7.71
N ALA A 63 -1.99 -11.15 6.48
CA ALA A 63 -1.84 -12.38 5.71
C ALA A 63 -0.36 -12.57 5.35
N PRO A 64 0.16 -13.80 5.38
CA PRO A 64 1.51 -14.07 4.92
C PRO A 64 1.64 -13.73 3.42
N LEU A 65 2.86 -13.44 2.94
CA LEU A 65 3.10 -12.96 1.57
C LEU A 65 2.45 -13.83 0.49
N TYR A 66 2.49 -15.17 0.65
CA TYR A 66 1.91 -16.13 -0.29
C TYR A 66 0.37 -16.12 -0.32
N GLU A 67 -0.29 -15.54 0.68
CA GLU A 67 -1.76 -15.39 0.75
C GLU A 67 -2.24 -13.96 0.41
N VAL A 68 -1.32 -12.99 0.21
CA VAL A 68 -1.70 -11.59 -0.04
C VAL A 68 -2.55 -11.45 -1.32
N SER A 69 -2.26 -12.21 -2.37
CA SER A 69 -3.06 -12.20 -3.60
C SER A 69 -4.48 -12.72 -3.37
N GLN A 70 -4.63 -13.77 -2.58
CA GLN A 70 -5.92 -14.32 -2.18
C GLN A 70 -6.70 -13.34 -1.30
N TRP A 71 -6.03 -12.71 -0.33
CA TRP A 71 -6.61 -11.67 0.52
C TRP A 71 -7.08 -10.45 -0.28
N ALA A 72 -6.33 -10.05 -1.32
CA ALA A 72 -6.64 -8.91 -2.17
C ALA A 72 -7.80 -9.18 -3.14
N SER A 73 -7.99 -10.43 -3.58
CA SER A 73 -8.97 -10.84 -4.59
C SER A 73 -10.40 -10.30 -4.44
N PRO A 74 -11.04 -10.33 -3.25
CA PRO A 74 -12.40 -9.81 -3.11
C PRO A 74 -12.50 -8.28 -3.20
N TYR A 75 -11.39 -7.55 -2.97
CA TYR A 75 -11.40 -6.09 -2.94
C TYR A 75 -11.47 -5.47 -4.33
N ARG A 76 -12.01 -4.25 -4.39
CA ARG A 76 -11.93 -3.39 -5.58
C ARG A 76 -10.44 -3.11 -5.89
N PRO A 77 -9.88 -3.51 -7.05
CA PRO A 77 -8.44 -3.44 -7.29
C PRO A 77 -7.82 -2.04 -7.20
N ASP A 78 -8.56 -1.00 -7.60
CA ASP A 78 -8.12 0.39 -7.55
C ASP A 78 -7.91 0.89 -6.11
N LEU A 79 -8.65 0.37 -5.12
CA LEU A 79 -8.41 0.67 -3.70
C LEU A 79 -7.09 0.07 -3.19
N LEU A 80 -6.57 -0.95 -3.87
CA LEU A 80 -5.27 -1.53 -3.59
C LEU A 80 -4.14 -0.88 -4.40
N GLY A 81 -4.44 0.16 -5.20
CA GLY A 81 -3.50 0.76 -6.14
C GLY A 81 -3.22 -0.11 -7.37
N LEU A 82 -4.07 -1.11 -7.64
CA LEU A 82 -3.90 -2.03 -8.77
C LEU A 82 -4.75 -1.59 -9.96
N THR A 83 -4.16 -1.68 -11.15
CA THR A 83 -4.86 -1.52 -12.42
C THR A 83 -5.29 -2.89 -12.93
N PRO A 84 -6.16 -2.96 -13.96
CA PRO A 84 -6.47 -4.23 -14.62
C PRO A 84 -5.24 -4.98 -15.15
N GLN A 85 -4.15 -4.26 -15.45
CA GLN A 85 -2.89 -4.83 -15.92
C GLN A 85 -1.99 -5.31 -14.77
N THR A 86 -2.01 -4.64 -13.61
CA THR A 86 -1.15 -5.00 -12.48
C THR A 86 -1.81 -5.95 -11.49
N ALA A 87 -3.14 -6.00 -11.40
CA ALA A 87 -3.84 -6.94 -10.53
C ALA A 87 -3.51 -8.42 -10.80
N PRO A 88 -3.44 -8.90 -12.06
CA PRO A 88 -3.03 -10.28 -12.35
C PRO A 88 -1.56 -10.57 -12.01
N LEU A 89 -0.76 -9.54 -11.79
CA LEU A 89 0.65 -9.66 -11.45
C LEU A 89 0.88 -9.77 -9.95
N LEU A 90 -0.14 -9.60 -9.10
CA LEU A 90 0.05 -9.67 -7.66
C LEU A 90 0.44 -11.09 -7.22
N ASN A 91 1.69 -11.26 -6.79
CA ASN A 91 2.21 -12.49 -6.19
C ASN A 91 3.33 -12.20 -5.20
N ASP A 92 3.68 -13.19 -4.40
CA ASP A 92 4.69 -13.14 -3.37
C ASP A 92 6.11 -12.81 -3.89
N ASP A 93 6.52 -13.31 -5.06
CA ASP A 93 7.82 -12.94 -5.67
C ASP A 93 7.93 -11.42 -5.88
N ARG A 94 6.89 -10.79 -6.43
CA ARG A 94 6.90 -9.33 -6.68
C ARG A 94 6.83 -8.54 -5.38
N LEU A 95 6.06 -9.02 -4.39
CA LEU A 95 6.04 -8.42 -3.06
C LEU A 95 7.40 -8.53 -2.37
N GLY A 96 8.08 -9.68 -2.51
CA GLY A 96 9.44 -9.90 -2.03
C GLY A 96 10.44 -8.93 -2.65
N ARG A 97 10.43 -8.76 -3.97
CA ARG A 97 11.29 -7.78 -4.65
C ARG A 97 11.03 -6.33 -4.22
N ALA A 98 9.80 -6.00 -3.87
CA ALA A 98 9.47 -4.68 -3.33
C ALA A 98 10.06 -4.49 -1.93
N LEU A 99 10.06 -5.54 -1.10
CA LEU A 99 10.74 -5.55 0.20
C LEU A 99 12.26 -5.47 0.06
N ASP A 100 12.85 -6.14 -0.92
CA ASP A 100 14.28 -6.00 -1.24
C ASP A 100 14.61 -4.55 -1.64
N ALA A 101 13.80 -3.93 -2.49
CA ALA A 101 13.98 -2.52 -2.86
C ALA A 101 13.86 -1.57 -1.66
N LEU A 102 12.96 -1.86 -0.70
CA LEU A 102 12.88 -1.13 0.56
C LEU A 102 14.11 -1.39 1.46
N PHE A 103 14.68 -2.59 1.40
CA PHE A 103 15.90 -2.93 2.11
C PHE A 103 17.13 -2.18 1.55
N ASP A 104 17.15 -1.88 0.25
CA ASP A 104 18.24 -1.10 -0.34
C ASP A 104 18.03 0.43 -0.22
N ALA A 105 16.82 0.88 0.12
CA ALA A 105 16.49 2.29 0.31
C ALA A 105 17.10 2.89 1.60
N ASP A 106 17.22 4.23 1.64
CA ASP A 106 17.56 4.95 2.88
C ASP A 106 16.36 4.95 3.85
N ARG A 107 16.25 3.84 4.60
CA ARG A 107 15.19 3.64 5.59
C ARG A 107 15.23 4.64 6.73
N ALA A 108 16.41 5.16 7.08
CA ALA A 108 16.54 6.13 8.17
C ALA A 108 15.88 7.46 7.77
N SER A 109 16.17 7.94 6.55
CA SER A 109 15.52 9.13 5.99
C SER A 109 14.02 8.91 5.77
N LEU A 110 13.62 7.74 5.27
CA LEU A 110 12.21 7.36 5.11
C LEU A 110 11.44 7.43 6.43
N LEU A 111 11.94 6.76 7.47
CA LEU A 111 11.29 6.72 8.79
C LEU A 111 11.24 8.11 9.42
N THR A 112 12.30 8.91 9.26
CA THR A 112 12.35 10.29 9.73
C THR A 112 11.29 11.15 9.04
N ALA A 113 11.18 11.06 7.71
CA ALA A 113 10.19 11.79 6.93
C ALA A 113 8.76 11.42 7.33
N LEU A 114 8.48 10.11 7.47
CA LEU A 114 7.17 9.63 7.92
C LEU A 114 6.84 10.08 9.35
N THR A 115 7.81 10.03 10.26
CA THR A 115 7.63 10.49 11.65
C THR A 115 7.33 11.99 11.69
N VAL A 116 8.17 12.80 11.04
CA VAL A 116 7.95 14.27 10.97
C VAL A 116 6.59 14.59 10.34
N ARG A 117 6.20 13.87 9.29
CA ARG A 117 4.87 14.05 8.68
C ARG A 117 3.76 13.68 9.67
N THR A 118 3.87 12.56 10.35
CA THR A 118 2.88 12.11 11.34
C THR A 118 2.69 13.16 12.44
N LEU A 119 3.78 13.66 13.00
CA LEU A 119 3.75 14.68 14.06
C LEU A 119 3.05 15.96 13.59
N ARG A 120 3.35 16.43 12.38
CA ARG A 120 2.75 17.64 11.80
C ARG A 120 1.29 17.42 11.40
N GLU A 121 0.97 16.31 10.76
CA GLU A 121 -0.38 16.02 10.25
C GLU A 121 -1.40 15.84 11.37
N PHE A 122 -0.99 15.20 12.46
CA PHE A 122 -1.87 14.89 13.59
C PHE A 122 -1.64 15.78 14.81
N GLN A 123 -0.76 16.77 14.71
CA GLN A 123 -0.44 17.72 15.79
C GLN A 123 -0.10 16.98 17.11
N VAL A 124 0.67 15.90 16.98
CA VAL A 124 1.07 15.07 18.13
C VAL A 124 1.97 15.91 19.01
N LYS A 125 1.59 16.06 20.29
CA LYS A 125 2.38 16.81 21.25
C LYS A 125 3.67 16.06 21.60
N LEU A 126 4.76 16.80 21.77
CA LEU A 126 6.11 16.29 22.06
C LEU A 126 6.63 16.77 23.42
N ASP A 127 5.78 17.44 24.19
CA ASP A 127 6.07 17.96 25.53
C ASP A 127 6.14 16.83 26.57
N GLU A 128 5.48 15.70 26.30
CA GLU A 128 5.48 14.53 27.16
C GLU A 128 5.86 13.26 26.38
N VAL A 129 6.80 12.49 26.93
CA VAL A 129 7.15 11.16 26.42
C VAL A 129 6.52 10.12 27.34
N HIS A 130 5.42 9.51 26.90
CA HIS A 130 4.84 8.35 27.57
C HIS A 130 5.73 7.13 27.32
N ASN A 131 6.35 6.63 28.38
CA ASN A 131 7.06 5.37 28.36
C ASN A 131 6.19 4.31 29.06
N ASP A 132 5.39 3.59 28.28
CA ASP A 132 4.56 2.47 28.74
C ASP A 132 5.36 1.16 28.77
N SER A 133 6.59 1.21 29.32
CA SER A 133 7.36 0.00 29.65
C SER A 133 6.83 -0.68 30.91
#